data_AF-A0A8H2WPS8-F1
#
_entry.id   AF-A0A8H2WPS8-F1
#
_cell.length_a   1.000
_cell.length_b   1.000
_cell.length_c   1.000
_cell.angle_alpha   90.00
_cell.angle_beta   90.00
_cell.angle_gamma   90.00
#
_symmetry.space_group_name_H-M   'P 1'
#
loop_
_entity.id
_entity.type
_entity.pdbx_description
1 polymer ?
#
loop_
_entity_poly.entity_id
_entity_poly.type
_entity_poly.pdbx_seq_one_letter_code
_entity_poly.pdbx_strand_id
1 'polypeptide(L)'
;DFYKRKHVRRAGPGTENDYVDSIAISPAEVWNTHCRITPTIARAHIENLIVLSPPVITGSTSIPAVENPELDTVDELVVRDLLLGILYRATGDYALSRKYLEAVPLRETEVEGKWTAQVAKFELAVLDLRQVAHEPNSARDKWQAAFKAANGHLDQAAARSNANVDLSSRLDSRIMLLRDEIEVKSQALGLK
;
A
#
# COMPACT_ATOMS: atom_id res chain seq x y z
N ASP A 1 14.77 7.17 -12.06
CA ASP A 1 14.40 7.57 -10.68
C ASP A 1 13.59 8.85 -10.75
N PHE A 2 12.31 8.76 -10.38
CA PHE A 2 11.37 9.88 -10.44
C PHE A 2 11.73 11.00 -9.45
N TYR A 3 12.38 10.72 -8.32
CA TYR A 3 12.80 11.76 -7.38
C TYR A 3 13.88 12.66 -7.98
N LYS A 4 14.88 12.08 -8.65
CA LYS A 4 15.94 12.85 -9.32
C LYS A 4 15.38 13.78 -10.40
N ARG A 5 14.45 13.27 -11.24
CA ARG A 5 13.80 14.10 -12.27
C ARG A 5 12.91 15.19 -11.68
N LYS A 6 12.16 14.87 -10.62
CA LYS A 6 11.38 15.86 -9.88
C LYS A 6 12.28 16.98 -9.34
N HIS A 7 13.40 16.61 -8.71
CA HIS A 7 14.35 17.57 -8.17
C HIS A 7 14.96 18.46 -9.27
N VAL A 8 15.45 17.88 -10.36
CA VAL A 8 15.99 18.65 -11.51
C VAL A 8 14.96 19.60 -12.09
N ARG A 9 13.68 19.20 -12.18
CA ARG A 9 12.60 20.08 -12.64
C ARG A 9 12.39 21.29 -11.72
N ARG A 10 12.66 21.16 -10.42
CA ARG A 10 12.47 22.21 -9.40
C ARG A 10 13.71 23.08 -9.18
N ALA A 11 14.89 22.47 -9.10
CA ALA A 11 16.14 23.11 -8.71
C ALA A 11 17.08 23.39 -9.91
N GLY A 12 16.82 22.80 -11.07
CA GLY A 12 17.60 22.96 -12.29
C GLY A 12 18.53 21.78 -12.60
N PRO A 13 19.12 21.71 -13.82
CA PRO A 13 20.09 20.68 -14.17
C PRO A 13 21.38 20.77 -13.35
N GLY A 14 22.00 19.64 -13.01
CA GLY A 14 23.25 19.59 -12.25
C GLY A 14 23.08 19.46 -10.72
N THR A 15 21.83 19.42 -10.22
CA THR A 15 21.52 19.24 -8.79
C THR A 15 21.04 17.82 -8.47
N GLU A 16 21.26 16.84 -9.34
CA GLU A 16 20.68 15.48 -9.24
C GLU A 16 21.03 14.75 -7.93
N ASN A 17 22.12 15.15 -7.27
CA ASN A 17 22.59 14.54 -6.02
C ASN A 17 21.82 15.04 -4.79
N ASP A 18 21.17 16.20 -4.88
CA ASP A 18 20.41 16.83 -3.78
C ASP A 18 18.92 16.46 -3.82
N TYR A 19 18.58 15.39 -4.55
CA TYR A 19 17.20 14.93 -4.76
C TYR A 19 16.44 14.62 -3.46
N VAL A 20 17.16 14.35 -2.37
CA VAL A 20 16.61 14.12 -1.03
C VAL A 20 15.75 15.29 -0.54
N ASP A 21 16.10 16.53 -0.92
CA ASP A 21 15.37 17.74 -0.55
C ASP A 21 14.01 17.85 -1.25
N SER A 22 13.76 17.01 -2.25
CA SER A 22 12.50 16.93 -2.99
C SER A 22 11.66 15.70 -2.65
N ILE A 23 12.09 14.88 -1.68
CA ILE A 23 11.35 13.71 -1.21
C ILE A 23 10.38 14.15 -0.09
N ALA A 24 9.09 14.18 -0.40
CA ALA A 24 8.04 14.42 0.60
C ALA A 24 7.53 13.11 1.25
N ILE A 25 7.58 12.01 0.51
CA ILE A 25 7.23 10.65 0.98
C ILE A 25 8.31 9.71 0.51
N SER A 26 8.71 8.73 1.33
CA SER A 26 9.71 7.72 0.96
C SER A 26 9.10 6.33 0.84
N PRO A 27 9.41 5.55 -0.22
CA PRO A 27 9.02 4.14 -0.32
C PRO A 27 9.58 3.28 0.83
N ALA A 28 10.64 3.75 1.52
CA ALA A 28 11.16 3.07 2.71
C ALA A 28 10.13 3.04 3.86
N GLU A 29 9.23 4.03 3.92
CA GLU A 29 8.15 4.04 4.91
C GLU A 29 7.20 2.86 4.72
N VAL A 30 7.01 2.38 3.49
CA VAL A 30 6.20 1.18 3.22
C VAL A 30 6.81 -0.01 3.98
N TRP A 31 8.11 -0.23 3.81
CA TRP A 31 8.83 -1.35 4.43
C TRP A 31 8.94 -1.24 5.94
N ASN A 32 9.13 -0.03 6.47
CA ASN A 32 9.21 0.20 7.91
C ASN A 32 7.82 0.08 8.58
N THR A 33 6.76 0.50 7.89
CA THR A 33 5.39 0.52 8.43
C THR A 33 4.71 -0.85 8.40
N HIS A 34 5.13 -1.76 7.52
CA HIS A 34 4.59 -3.13 7.47
C HIS A 34 4.77 -3.92 8.78
N CYS A 35 5.70 -3.51 9.66
CA CYS A 35 5.99 -4.18 10.92
C CYS A 35 5.45 -3.39 12.13
N ARG A 36 4.49 -4.00 12.84
CA ARG A 36 4.07 -3.67 14.23
C ARG A 36 3.88 -2.18 14.54
N ILE A 37 3.30 -1.41 13.62
CA ILE A 37 2.86 -0.05 13.93
C ILE A 37 1.67 -0.09 14.90
N THR A 38 1.74 0.70 15.96
CA THR A 38 0.60 0.84 16.89
C THR A 38 -0.47 1.72 16.27
N PRO A 39 -1.76 1.58 16.64
CA PRO A 39 -2.81 2.46 16.13
C PRO A 39 -2.52 3.95 16.34
N THR A 40 -1.86 4.30 17.44
CA THR A 40 -1.45 5.68 17.76
C THR A 40 -0.44 6.23 16.77
N ILE A 41 0.62 5.46 16.49
CA ILE A 41 1.64 5.86 15.52
C ILE A 41 1.02 5.90 14.12
N ALA A 42 0.14 4.94 13.79
CA ALA A 42 -0.55 4.91 12.51
C ALA A 42 -1.39 6.18 12.25
N ARG A 43 -2.11 6.68 13.27
CA ARG A 43 -2.85 7.95 13.17
C ARG A 43 -1.94 9.14 12.89
N ALA A 44 -0.82 9.24 13.59
CA ALA A 44 0.14 10.32 13.37
C ALA A 44 0.69 10.33 11.92
N HIS A 45 1.00 9.15 11.36
CA HIS A 45 1.40 9.06 9.95
C HIS A 45 0.26 9.39 9.00
N ILE A 46 -0.97 8.98 9.29
CA ILE A 46 -2.15 9.35 8.47
C ILE A 46 -2.29 10.87 8.43
N GLU A 47 -2.23 11.54 9.59
CA GLU A 47 -2.32 13.01 9.69
C GLU A 47 -1.26 13.71 8.84
N ASN A 48 -0.01 13.20 8.86
CA ASN A 48 1.06 13.73 8.02
C ASN A 48 0.84 13.50 6.53
N LEU A 49 0.25 12.36 6.14
CA LEU A 49 0.08 12.01 4.72
C LEU A 49 -1.12 12.69 4.07
N ILE A 50 -2.22 12.89 4.81
CA ILE A 50 -3.45 13.49 4.26
C ILE A 50 -3.32 14.99 3.99
N VAL A 51 -2.42 15.68 4.69
CA VAL A 51 -2.18 17.13 4.52
C VAL A 51 -1.31 17.45 3.32
N LEU A 52 -0.57 16.47 2.79
CA LEU A 52 0.28 16.66 1.61
C LEU A 52 -0.54 17.00 0.38
N SER A 53 -0.07 17.98 -0.39
CA SER A 53 -0.67 18.39 -1.65
C SER A 53 -0.28 17.43 -2.79
N PRO A 54 -1.19 17.09 -3.71
CA PRO A 54 -2.60 17.47 -3.75
C PRO A 54 -3.40 16.75 -2.64
N PRO A 55 -4.42 17.40 -2.07
CA PRO A 55 -5.20 16.81 -0.98
C PRO A 55 -5.85 15.49 -1.39
N VAL A 56 -6.03 14.61 -0.42
CA VAL A 56 -6.71 13.34 -0.67
C VAL A 56 -8.21 13.60 -0.90
N ILE A 57 -8.65 13.47 -2.14
CA ILE A 57 -10.01 13.83 -2.56
C ILE A 57 -11.00 12.79 -1.99
N THR A 58 -11.79 13.19 -0.99
CA THR A 58 -12.91 12.40 -0.45
C THR A 58 -14.27 12.75 -1.08
N GLY A 59 -14.32 13.68 -2.04
CA GLY A 59 -15.50 14.01 -2.85
C GLY A 59 -15.18 15.05 -3.94
N SER A 60 -16.03 15.15 -4.98
CA SER A 60 -15.87 16.04 -6.16
C SER A 60 -15.93 17.53 -5.81
N THR A 61 -14.91 18.05 -5.15
CA THR A 61 -14.71 19.49 -5.01
C THR A 61 -13.38 19.83 -5.67
N SER A 62 -13.43 20.63 -6.74
CA SER A 62 -12.22 21.10 -7.43
C SER A 62 -11.45 22.01 -6.49
N ILE A 63 -10.35 21.52 -5.95
CA ILE A 63 -9.41 22.32 -5.15
C ILE A 63 -8.57 23.14 -6.15
N PRO A 64 -8.32 24.45 -5.90
CA PRO A 64 -7.44 25.24 -6.74
C PRO A 64 -6.07 24.57 -6.87
N ALA A 65 -5.51 24.57 -8.07
CA ALA A 65 -4.20 23.98 -8.34
C ALA A 65 -3.16 24.66 -7.44
N VAL A 66 -2.55 23.89 -6.53
CA VAL A 66 -1.44 24.36 -5.69
C VAL A 66 -0.24 24.57 -6.61
N GLU A 67 0.36 25.77 -6.57
CA GLU A 67 1.64 26.02 -7.25
C GLU A 67 2.72 25.18 -6.55
N ASN A 68 3.34 24.26 -7.30
CA ASN A 68 4.36 23.30 -6.81
C ASN A 68 3.87 22.38 -5.67
N PRO A 69 2.94 21.44 -5.94
CA PRO A 69 2.43 20.54 -4.91
C PRO A 69 3.53 19.64 -4.35
N GLU A 70 3.47 19.25 -3.07
CA GLU A 70 4.50 18.41 -2.45
C GLU A 70 4.66 17.06 -3.18
N LEU A 71 3.56 16.45 -3.62
CA LEU A 71 3.53 15.23 -4.42
C LEU A 71 3.09 15.60 -5.84
N ASP A 72 4.05 15.67 -6.75
CA ASP A 72 3.82 16.11 -8.13
C ASP A 72 4.08 15.02 -9.18
N THR A 73 4.28 13.79 -8.71
CA THR A 73 4.44 12.61 -9.56
C THR A 73 3.38 11.56 -9.24
N VAL A 74 3.02 10.76 -10.25
CA VAL A 74 2.06 9.66 -10.08
C VAL A 74 2.60 8.61 -9.11
N ASP A 75 3.90 8.30 -9.17
CA ASP A 75 4.57 7.39 -8.24
C ASP A 75 4.37 7.84 -6.77
N GLU A 76 4.57 9.12 -6.44
CA GLU A 76 4.37 9.63 -5.08
C GLU A 76 2.92 9.52 -4.61
N LEU A 77 1.95 9.81 -5.49
CA LEU A 77 0.53 9.69 -5.17
C LEU A 77 0.14 8.24 -4.89
N VAL A 78 0.64 7.30 -5.69
CA VAL A 78 0.37 5.88 -5.52
C VAL A 78 1.07 5.33 -4.26
N VAL A 79 2.28 5.80 -3.94
CA VAL A 79 2.96 5.44 -2.68
C VAL A 79 2.17 5.99 -1.48
N ARG A 80 1.64 7.21 -1.55
CA ARG A 80 0.76 7.76 -0.50
C ARG A 80 -0.48 6.89 -0.30
N ASP A 81 -1.18 6.54 -1.38
CA ASP A 81 -2.39 5.72 -1.29
C ASP A 81 -2.06 4.34 -0.70
N LEU A 82 -0.95 3.72 -1.11
CA LEU A 82 -0.49 2.46 -0.53
C LEU A 82 -0.24 2.58 1.00
N LEU A 83 0.46 3.63 1.43
CA LEU A 83 0.73 3.88 2.85
C LEU A 83 -0.56 4.12 3.64
N LEU A 84 -1.45 4.98 3.14
CA LEU A 84 -2.75 5.24 3.76
C LEU A 84 -3.54 3.94 3.90
N GLY A 85 -3.57 3.10 2.87
CA GLY A 85 -4.20 1.79 2.90
C GLY A 85 -3.69 0.89 4.04
N ILE A 86 -2.38 0.80 4.21
CA ILE A 86 -1.73 0.02 5.28
C ILE A 86 -2.03 0.63 6.67
N LEU A 87 -1.95 1.95 6.79
CA LEU A 87 -2.11 2.67 8.05
C LEU A 87 -3.55 2.63 8.56
N TYR A 88 -4.56 2.85 7.69
CA TYR A 88 -5.97 2.75 8.08
C TYR A 88 -6.34 1.34 8.56
N ARG A 89 -5.72 0.29 8.00
CA ARG A 89 -5.90 -1.07 8.53
C ARG A 89 -5.37 -1.18 9.96
N ALA A 90 -4.21 -0.58 10.26
CA ALA A 90 -3.63 -0.60 11.59
C ALA A 90 -4.47 0.17 12.62
N THR A 91 -5.27 1.15 12.18
CA THR A 91 -6.24 1.84 13.05
C THR A 91 -7.59 1.12 13.16
N GLY A 92 -7.81 0.04 12.39
CA GLY A 92 -9.08 -0.70 12.34
C GLY A 92 -10.10 -0.15 11.35
N ASP A 93 -9.75 0.87 10.54
CA ASP A 93 -10.63 1.38 9.48
C ASP A 93 -10.42 0.55 8.21
N TYR A 94 -11.08 -0.60 8.17
CA TYR A 94 -10.98 -1.53 7.05
C TYR A 94 -11.61 -0.99 5.75
N ALA A 95 -12.58 -0.08 5.85
CA ALA A 95 -13.25 0.50 4.70
C ALA A 95 -12.33 1.49 3.96
N LEU A 96 -11.71 2.43 4.68
CA LEU A 96 -10.72 3.33 4.09
C LEU A 96 -9.49 2.57 3.64
N SER A 97 -9.02 1.59 4.42
CA SER A 97 -7.92 0.72 4.02
C SER A 97 -8.15 0.10 2.64
N ARG A 98 -9.33 -0.53 2.45
CA ARG A 98 -9.69 -1.14 1.17
C ARG A 98 -9.70 -0.13 0.03
N LYS A 99 -10.37 1.01 0.24
CA LYS A 99 -10.51 2.07 -0.76
C LYS A 99 -9.16 2.51 -1.31
N TYR A 100 -8.18 2.78 -0.45
CA TYR A 100 -6.85 3.21 -0.90
C TYR A 100 -6.05 2.08 -1.55
N LEU A 101 -6.10 0.87 -1.00
CA LEU A 101 -5.38 -0.27 -1.59
C LEU A 101 -5.93 -0.67 -2.97
N GLU A 102 -7.24 -0.54 -3.20
CA GLU A 102 -7.86 -0.79 -4.51
C GLU A 102 -7.55 0.29 -5.55
N ALA A 103 -7.30 1.54 -5.12
CA ALA A 103 -6.95 2.64 -6.01
C ALA A 103 -5.55 2.49 -6.61
N VAL A 104 -4.60 1.91 -5.87
CA VAL A 104 -3.19 1.79 -6.28
C VAL A 104 -3.02 1.03 -7.61
N PRO A 105 -3.56 -0.19 -7.80
CA PRO A 105 -3.44 -0.91 -9.07
C PRO A 105 -4.10 -0.24 -10.27
N LEU A 106 -5.06 0.68 -10.06
CA LEU A 106 -5.73 1.38 -11.17
C LEU A 106 -4.79 2.31 -11.93
N ARG A 107 -3.70 2.75 -11.29
CA ARG A 107 -2.71 3.68 -11.83
C ARG A 107 -1.39 2.98 -12.19
N GLU A 108 -1.39 1.65 -12.23
CA GLU A 108 -0.17 0.86 -12.42
C GLU A 108 0.55 1.17 -13.75
N THR A 109 -0.18 1.56 -14.79
CA THR A 109 0.40 1.92 -16.10
C THR A 109 1.01 3.32 -16.11
N GLU A 110 0.75 4.14 -15.09
CA GLU A 110 1.24 5.52 -14.96
C GLU A 110 2.49 5.64 -14.08
N VAL A 111 2.87 4.59 -13.34
CA VAL A 111 4.02 4.58 -12.42
C VAL A 111 5.23 3.88 -13.01
N GLU A 112 6.42 4.31 -12.63
CA GLU A 112 7.66 3.63 -13.02
C GLU A 112 7.84 2.32 -12.26
N GLY A 113 7.52 2.34 -10.97
CA GLY A 113 7.63 1.20 -10.07
C GLY A 113 6.33 0.40 -9.97
N LYS A 114 6.17 -0.64 -10.80
CA LYS A 114 5.01 -1.56 -10.73
C LYS A 114 4.93 -2.39 -9.44
N TRP A 115 5.93 -2.27 -8.57
CA TRP A 115 5.97 -2.97 -7.28
C TRP A 115 4.84 -2.50 -6.34
N THR A 116 4.39 -1.24 -6.44
CA THR A 116 3.31 -0.70 -5.59
C THR A 116 2.01 -1.48 -5.79
N ALA A 117 1.67 -1.83 -7.03
CA ALA A 117 0.51 -2.65 -7.35
C ALA A 117 0.62 -4.06 -6.75
N GLN A 118 1.80 -4.68 -6.81
CA GLN A 118 2.04 -6.01 -6.22
C GLN A 118 1.90 -5.98 -4.69
N VAL A 119 2.50 -4.99 -4.04
CA VAL A 119 2.38 -4.80 -2.59
C VAL A 119 0.93 -4.50 -2.20
N ALA A 120 0.22 -3.65 -2.95
CA ALA A 120 -1.20 -3.39 -2.69
C ALA A 120 -2.05 -4.66 -2.74
N LYS A 121 -1.80 -5.56 -3.70
CA LYS A 121 -2.50 -6.85 -3.77
C LYS A 121 -2.17 -7.74 -2.56
N PHE A 122 -0.90 -7.83 -2.18
CA PHE A 122 -0.53 -8.55 -0.95
C PHE A 122 -1.24 -7.96 0.29
N GLU A 123 -1.28 -6.63 0.41
CA GLU A 123 -1.91 -5.96 1.56
C GLU A 123 -3.45 -6.06 1.56
N LEU A 124 -4.09 -6.20 0.40
CA LEU A 124 -5.52 -6.57 0.29
C LEU A 124 -5.77 -7.98 0.83
N ALA A 125 -4.89 -8.94 0.54
CA ALA A 125 -4.99 -10.28 1.12
C ALA A 125 -4.90 -10.22 2.66
N VAL A 126 -3.95 -9.44 3.19
CA VAL A 126 -3.83 -9.22 4.65
C VAL A 126 -5.10 -8.53 5.20
N LEU A 127 -5.65 -7.56 4.48
CA LEU A 127 -6.86 -6.84 4.88
C LEU A 127 -8.07 -7.78 5.01
N ASP A 128 -8.33 -8.62 4.01
CA ASP A 128 -9.45 -9.58 4.03
C ASP A 128 -9.40 -10.50 5.25
N LEU A 129 -8.21 -11.03 5.55
CA LEU A 129 -8.00 -11.91 6.70
C LEU A 129 -8.13 -11.17 8.03
N ARG A 130 -7.58 -9.95 8.12
CA ARG A 130 -7.63 -9.14 9.34
C ARG A 130 -9.05 -8.66 9.67
N GLN A 131 -9.83 -8.29 8.66
CA GLN A 131 -11.21 -7.87 8.82
C GLN A 131 -12.06 -8.97 9.45
N VAL A 132 -11.98 -10.19 8.91
CA VAL A 132 -12.69 -11.35 9.49
C VAL A 132 -12.13 -11.75 10.86
N ALA A 133 -10.82 -11.63 11.08
CA ALA A 133 -10.22 -11.89 12.39
C ALA A 133 -10.68 -10.92 13.49
N HIS A 134 -11.05 -9.69 13.13
CA HIS A 134 -11.51 -8.67 14.07
C HIS A 134 -12.99 -8.83 14.46
N GLU A 135 -13.78 -9.48 13.61
CA GLU A 135 -15.18 -9.80 13.89
C GLU A 135 -15.28 -10.94 14.94
N PRO A 136 -15.86 -10.69 16.13
CA PRO A 136 -16.05 -11.73 17.13
C PRO A 136 -17.02 -12.79 16.62
N ASN A 137 -16.68 -14.07 16.83
CA ASN A 137 -17.45 -15.23 16.34
C ASN A 137 -17.65 -15.25 14.82
N SER A 138 -16.67 -14.75 14.06
CA SER A 138 -16.66 -14.87 12.60
C SER A 138 -17.02 -16.27 12.13
N ALA A 139 -18.13 -16.33 11.41
CA ALA A 139 -18.67 -17.58 10.92
C ALA A 139 -17.72 -18.22 9.89
N ARG A 140 -17.80 -19.55 9.82
CA ARG A 140 -16.90 -20.38 9.01
C ARG A 140 -16.96 -20.04 7.52
N ASP A 141 -18.14 -19.66 7.03
CA ASP A 141 -18.38 -19.18 5.66
C ASP A 141 -17.65 -17.87 5.36
N LYS A 142 -17.63 -16.91 6.30
CA LYS A 142 -16.86 -15.66 6.17
C LYS A 142 -15.37 -15.92 6.06
N TRP A 143 -14.85 -16.83 6.88
CA TRP A 143 -13.45 -17.26 6.78
C TRP A 143 -13.14 -17.92 5.44
N GLN A 144 -14.02 -18.80 4.95
CA GLN A 144 -13.85 -19.44 3.64
C GLN A 144 -13.84 -18.41 2.50
N ALA A 145 -14.74 -17.43 2.53
CA ALA A 145 -14.78 -16.34 1.56
C ALA A 145 -13.50 -15.49 1.62
N ALA A 146 -13.04 -15.13 2.82
CA ALA A 146 -11.80 -14.38 3.01
C ALA A 146 -10.57 -15.15 2.52
N PHE A 147 -10.46 -16.45 2.78
CA PHE A 147 -9.36 -17.27 2.24
C PHE A 147 -9.36 -17.30 0.72
N LYS A 148 -10.55 -17.40 0.09
CA LYS A 148 -10.66 -17.38 -1.36
C LYS A 148 -10.21 -16.03 -1.94
N ALA A 149 -10.69 -14.93 -1.36
CA ALA A 149 -10.31 -13.58 -1.79
C ALA A 149 -8.81 -13.33 -1.59
N ALA A 150 -8.29 -13.64 -0.40
CA ALA A 150 -6.88 -13.50 -0.06
C ALA A 150 -5.97 -14.29 -1.00
N ASN A 151 -6.29 -15.56 -1.31
CA ASN A 151 -5.51 -16.33 -2.28
C ASN A 151 -5.54 -15.72 -3.68
N GLY A 152 -6.69 -15.24 -4.15
CA GLY A 152 -6.79 -14.56 -5.44
C GLY A 152 -5.97 -13.26 -5.50
N HIS A 153 -5.85 -12.55 -4.38
CA HIS A 153 -4.96 -11.39 -4.26
C HIS A 153 -3.48 -11.79 -4.23
N LEU A 154 -3.12 -12.88 -3.54
CA LEU A 154 -1.75 -13.39 -3.50
C LEU A 154 -1.28 -13.91 -4.86
N ASP A 155 -2.17 -14.51 -5.65
CA ASP A 155 -1.87 -14.91 -7.03
C ASP A 155 -1.58 -13.68 -7.91
N GLN A 156 -2.37 -12.61 -7.76
CA GLN A 156 -2.12 -11.34 -8.46
C GLN A 156 -0.81 -10.67 -8.02
N ALA A 157 -0.47 -10.75 -6.74
CA ALA A 157 0.80 -10.23 -6.22
C ALA A 157 1.99 -11.03 -6.78
N ALA A 158 1.89 -12.36 -6.83
CA ALA A 158 2.95 -13.25 -7.30
C ALA A 158 3.14 -13.23 -8.83
N ALA A 159 2.09 -12.94 -9.61
CA ALA A 159 2.11 -12.99 -11.08
C ALA A 159 3.12 -12.04 -11.74
N ARG A 160 3.71 -11.10 -10.98
CA ARG A 160 4.60 -10.05 -11.49
C ARG A 160 5.98 -10.01 -10.82
N SER A 161 6.35 -11.06 -10.08
CA SER A 161 7.66 -11.17 -9.40
C SER A 161 8.87 -11.26 -10.36
N ASN A 162 8.65 -11.46 -11.67
CA ASN A 162 9.72 -11.65 -12.66
C ASN A 162 10.50 -10.38 -13.07
N ALA A 163 10.30 -9.23 -12.40
CA ALA A 163 11.07 -8.01 -12.65
C ALA A 163 12.18 -7.86 -11.60
N ASN A 164 13.44 -8.10 -12.01
CA ASN A 164 14.69 -7.97 -11.24
C ASN A 164 14.78 -6.68 -10.39
N VAL A 165 14.15 -6.66 -9.23
CA VAL A 165 14.29 -5.63 -8.20
C VAL A 165 14.43 -6.37 -6.87
N ASP A 166 15.44 -6.03 -6.08
CA ASP A 166 15.73 -6.60 -4.74
C ASP A 166 14.47 -6.74 -3.83
N LEU A 167 13.47 -5.90 -4.09
CA LEU A 167 12.18 -5.85 -3.40
C LEU A 167 11.24 -7.02 -3.68
N SER A 168 11.37 -7.74 -4.80
CA SER A 168 10.51 -8.90 -5.13
C SER A 168 10.75 -10.07 -4.19
N SER A 169 12.01 -10.32 -3.80
CA SER A 169 12.40 -11.42 -2.90
C SER A 169 11.72 -11.36 -1.53
N ARG A 170 11.59 -10.16 -0.95
CA ARG A 170 10.92 -9.92 0.34
C ARG A 170 9.41 -10.11 0.22
N LEU A 171 8.82 -9.66 -0.88
CA LEU A 171 7.40 -9.83 -1.14
C LEU A 171 7.05 -11.30 -1.34
N ASP A 172 7.84 -12.03 -2.14
CA ASP A 172 7.66 -13.47 -2.39
C ASP A 172 7.70 -14.29 -1.11
N SER A 173 8.70 -14.04 -0.27
CA SER A 173 8.83 -14.71 1.03
C SER A 173 7.58 -14.47 1.90
N ARG A 174 7.05 -13.25 1.91
CA ARG A 174 5.82 -12.91 2.66
C ARG A 174 4.57 -13.55 2.06
N ILE A 175 4.48 -13.63 0.73
CA ILE A 175 3.39 -14.34 0.05
C ILE A 175 3.38 -15.81 0.48
N MET A 176 4.53 -16.47 0.47
CA MET A 176 4.64 -17.87 0.92
C MET A 176 4.22 -18.02 2.38
N LEU A 177 4.76 -17.21 3.29
CA LEU A 177 4.41 -17.26 4.71
C LEU A 177 2.91 -17.04 4.95
N LEU A 178 2.29 -16.08 4.25
CA LEU A 178 0.85 -15.84 4.41
C LEU A 178 0.01 -17.00 3.87
N ARG A 179 0.43 -17.67 2.79
CA ARG A 179 -0.23 -18.88 2.30
C ARG A 179 -0.17 -20.01 3.33
N ASP A 180 0.98 -20.20 3.97
CA ASP A 180 1.14 -21.20 5.03
C ASP A 180 0.24 -20.87 6.24
N GLU A 181 0.19 -19.60 6.67
CA GLU A 181 -0.71 -19.15 7.74
C GLU A 181 -2.19 -19.37 7.40
N ILE A 182 -2.60 -19.11 6.16
CA ILE A 182 -3.95 -19.38 5.66
C ILE A 182 -4.25 -20.89 5.75
N GLU A 183 -3.31 -21.74 5.35
CA GLU A 183 -3.49 -23.19 5.41
C GLU A 183 -3.67 -23.69 6.84
N VAL A 184 -2.77 -23.29 7.75
CA VAL A 184 -2.86 -23.63 9.18
C VAL A 184 -4.19 -23.18 9.77
N LYS A 185 -4.64 -21.95 9.47
CA LYS A 185 -5.91 -21.44 9.96
C LYS A 185 -7.11 -22.17 9.35
N SER A 186 -7.04 -22.52 8.06
CA SER A 186 -8.08 -23.28 7.37
C SER A 186 -8.26 -24.68 7.98
N GLN A 187 -7.16 -25.38 8.29
CA GLN A 187 -7.19 -26.67 8.98
C GLN A 187 -7.78 -26.54 10.39
N ALA A 188 -7.38 -25.51 11.15
CA ALA A 188 -7.91 -25.26 12.49
C ALA A 188 -9.43 -24.98 12.51
N LEU A 189 -9.98 -24.47 11.39
CA LEU A 189 -11.43 -24.24 11.20
C LEU A 189 -12.16 -25.44 10.56
N GLY A 190 -11.43 -26.51 10.23
CA GLY A 190 -11.93 -27.72 9.57
C GLY A 190 -12.42 -27.50 8.14
N LEU A 191 -11.92 -26.44 7.47
CA LEU A 191 -12.29 -26.05 6.10
C LEU A 191 -11.49 -26.79 5.01
N LYS A 192 -10.47 -27.52 5.41
CA LYS A 192 -9.67 -28.45 4.61
C LYS A 192 -9.53 -29.76 5.37
#